data_AF-A0A925X651-F1
#
_entry.id   AF-A0A925X651-F1
#
_cell.length_a   1.000
_cell.length_b   1.000
_cell.length_c   1.000
_cell.angle_alpha   90.00
_cell.angle_beta   90.00
_cell.angle_gamma   90.00
#
_symmetry.space_group_name_H-M   'P 1'
#
loop_
_entity.id
_entity.type
_entity.pdbx_description
1 polymer ?
#
loop_
_entity_poly.entity_id
_entity_poly.type
_entity_poly.pdbx_seq_one_letter_code
_entity_poly.pdbx_strand_id
1 'polypeptide(L)'
;MATSLQSIVASNTGSDDWSKAGNWLASEPNATGATAVFGSAITAPRTITLNASRSLGRMRIDNANRYTIAGSGSLSFSDPSGTSTLEVLSGNHTVDVPIALTQNATFSISAGSSLVTSNQISTSSAITKTGSGTLDVRNIRAASLNVSAGTVSVRTNGNDTGTSKVQSLAIAAAASLDLNDNDLITANGNYNAVTSLIRTARNGGLWNQAGLTSSAAANANPKNRTLGALTGAEFHTAQGAAASFDGFTVADSDVLVKYTYYGDTDFNGLVDFDDYSRIDAGFNNNRTGWFNGDFDYNGVVDFDDYSLIDQAFNTQSGTLRSAIAVPEPRLMLAVLVLAPLIRRRRRL
;
A
#
# COMPACT_ATOMS: atom_id res chain seq x y z
N MET A 1 23.52 -25.60 18.78
CA MET A 1 22.06 -25.82 18.94
C MET A 1 21.52 -24.65 19.74
N ALA A 2 20.93 -23.67 19.06
CA ALA A 2 20.27 -22.56 19.76
C ALA A 2 18.96 -23.09 20.34
N THR A 3 18.86 -23.10 21.66
CA THR A 3 17.62 -23.41 22.38
C THR A 3 16.54 -22.43 21.92
N SER A 4 15.54 -22.91 21.18
CA SER A 4 14.33 -22.14 20.90
C SER A 4 13.67 -21.84 22.24
N LEU A 5 13.77 -20.60 22.72
CA LEU A 5 13.06 -20.19 23.91
C LEU A 5 11.55 -20.35 23.62
N GLN A 6 10.95 -21.19 24.45
CA GLN A 6 9.64 -21.80 24.31
C GLN A 6 8.54 -20.77 24.07
N SER A 7 7.49 -21.19 23.38
CA SER A 7 6.22 -20.47 23.19
C SER A 7 5.66 -19.94 24.52
N ILE A 8 5.52 -18.62 24.68
CA ILE A 8 4.98 -18.04 25.92
C ILE A 8 3.62 -17.41 25.63
N VAL A 9 2.58 -18.03 26.21
CA VAL A 9 1.17 -17.64 26.05
C VAL A 9 0.85 -16.46 26.99
N ALA A 10 0.13 -15.46 26.50
CA ALA A 10 -0.48 -14.45 27.36
C ALA A 10 -1.47 -15.13 28.33
N SER A 11 -1.30 -15.00 29.64
CA SER A 11 -2.13 -15.66 30.68
C SER A 11 -3.23 -14.77 31.25
N ASN A 12 -3.24 -13.48 30.91
CA ASN A 12 -4.20 -12.51 31.42
C ASN A 12 -5.45 -12.42 30.53
N THR A 13 -6.61 -12.31 31.16
CA THR A 13 -7.94 -12.23 30.54
C THR A 13 -8.41 -10.79 30.28
N GLY A 14 -7.70 -9.79 30.83
CA GLY A 14 -7.98 -8.36 30.73
C GLY A 14 -7.09 -7.60 29.74
N SER A 15 -7.42 -6.33 29.49
CA SER A 15 -6.51 -5.39 28.82
C SER A 15 -5.43 -4.98 29.82
N ASP A 16 -4.17 -5.03 29.41
CA ASP A 16 -3.07 -4.84 30.35
C ASP A 16 -1.73 -4.54 29.64
N ASP A 17 -0.70 -4.18 30.39
CA ASP A 17 0.62 -3.86 29.85
C ASP A 17 1.40 -5.11 29.44
N TRP A 18 2.07 -5.04 28.30
CA TRP A 18 2.96 -6.10 27.81
C TRP A 18 4.00 -6.47 28.88
N SER A 19 4.53 -5.52 29.63
CA SER A 19 5.63 -5.69 30.58
C SER A 19 5.17 -6.10 31.98
N LYS A 20 3.87 -6.28 32.20
CA LYS A 20 3.36 -6.64 33.53
C LYS A 20 3.72 -8.09 33.85
N ALA A 21 4.39 -8.27 34.99
CA ALA A 21 4.70 -9.58 35.54
C ALA A 21 3.41 -10.40 35.73
N GLY A 22 3.44 -11.66 35.27
CA GLY A 22 2.28 -12.57 35.34
C GLY A 22 1.35 -12.53 34.12
N ASN A 23 1.56 -11.62 33.16
CA ASN A 23 0.88 -11.68 31.87
C ASN A 23 1.47 -12.74 30.94
N TRP A 24 2.69 -13.19 31.22
CA TRP A 24 3.40 -14.21 30.46
C TRP A 24 3.61 -15.42 31.36
N LEU A 25 3.39 -16.62 30.80
CA LEU A 25 3.64 -17.88 31.52
C LEU A 25 5.13 -18.09 31.89
N ALA A 26 6.03 -17.38 31.21
CA ALA A 26 7.47 -17.36 31.47
C ALA A 26 7.96 -15.90 31.38
N SER A 27 9.26 -15.68 31.19
CA SER A 27 9.82 -14.33 31.05
C SER A 27 9.16 -13.57 29.90
N GLU A 28 8.95 -12.27 30.08
CA GLU A 28 8.46 -11.39 29.03
C GLU A 28 9.28 -11.56 27.73
N PRO A 29 8.64 -11.78 26.56
CA PRO A 29 9.33 -11.90 25.29
C PRO A 29 9.90 -10.53 24.87
N ASN A 30 11.21 -10.39 24.93
CA ASN A 30 11.95 -9.20 24.54
C ASN A 30 13.41 -9.51 24.18
N ALA A 31 13.63 -10.32 23.15
CA ALA A 31 14.97 -10.67 22.67
C ALA A 31 14.94 -11.13 21.22
N THR A 32 16.09 -11.08 20.55
CA THR A 32 16.27 -11.73 19.23
C THR A 32 15.88 -13.20 19.32
N GLY A 33 15.02 -13.66 18.41
CA GLY A 33 14.50 -15.03 18.44
C GLY A 33 13.40 -15.31 19.47
N ALA A 34 13.03 -14.33 20.31
CA ALA A 34 11.96 -14.52 21.29
C ALA A 34 10.60 -14.73 20.59
N THR A 35 9.77 -15.61 21.15
CA THR A 35 8.43 -15.90 20.63
C THR A 35 7.36 -15.35 21.58
N ALA A 36 6.54 -14.43 21.10
CA ALA A 36 5.32 -13.98 21.80
C ALA A 36 4.10 -14.76 21.28
N VAL A 37 3.34 -15.41 22.16
CA VAL A 37 2.12 -16.14 21.81
C VAL A 37 0.89 -15.51 22.47
N PHE A 38 -0.06 -15.11 21.66
CA PHE A 38 -1.36 -14.60 22.06
C PHE A 38 -2.41 -15.69 21.83
N GLY A 39 -2.62 -16.54 22.83
CA GLY A 39 -3.48 -17.72 22.74
C GLY A 39 -4.89 -17.50 23.27
N SER A 40 -5.50 -18.54 23.81
CA SER A 40 -6.92 -18.59 24.20
C SER A 40 -7.29 -17.83 25.49
N ALA A 41 -6.40 -17.02 26.06
CA ALA A 41 -6.63 -16.43 27.39
C ALA A 41 -7.74 -15.37 27.42
N ILE A 42 -7.92 -14.60 26.35
CA ILE A 42 -8.98 -13.58 26.29
C ILE A 42 -10.30 -14.20 25.80
N THR A 43 -11.41 -13.77 26.40
CA THR A 43 -12.79 -14.19 26.06
C THR A 43 -13.62 -13.07 25.43
N ALA A 44 -13.03 -11.90 25.24
CA ALA A 44 -13.58 -10.73 24.56
C ALA A 44 -12.41 -9.91 23.98
N PRO A 45 -12.62 -8.96 23.04
CA PRO A 45 -11.55 -8.12 22.52
C PRO A 45 -10.75 -7.40 23.61
N ARG A 46 -9.41 -7.46 23.54
CA ARG A 46 -8.49 -6.85 24.52
C ARG A 46 -7.37 -6.05 23.87
N THR A 47 -6.89 -5.05 24.60
CA THR A 47 -5.71 -4.28 24.26
C THR A 47 -4.53 -4.70 25.13
N ILE A 48 -3.42 -5.03 24.48
CA ILE A 48 -2.12 -5.22 25.11
C ILE A 48 -1.34 -3.93 24.92
N THR A 49 -1.14 -3.20 26.01
CA THR A 49 -0.46 -1.91 26.00
C THR A 49 1.04 -2.12 25.87
N LEU A 50 1.65 -1.57 24.83
CA LEU A 50 3.08 -1.64 24.55
C LEU A 50 3.69 -0.23 24.60
N ASN A 51 4.20 0.18 25.76
CA ASN A 51 4.75 1.53 25.95
C ASN A 51 6.28 1.62 25.79
N ALA A 52 6.95 0.48 25.62
CA ALA A 52 8.38 0.41 25.38
C ALA A 52 8.67 -0.60 24.26
N SER A 53 9.69 -0.33 23.45
CA SER A 53 10.02 -1.17 22.30
C SER A 53 10.43 -2.58 22.71
N ARG A 54 10.03 -3.57 21.90
CA ARG A 54 10.35 -4.98 22.11
C ARG A 54 10.95 -5.62 20.88
N SER A 55 11.85 -6.57 21.09
CA SER A 55 12.42 -7.41 20.04
C SER A 55 11.82 -8.81 20.08
N LEU A 56 11.41 -9.34 18.92
CA LEU A 56 10.84 -10.67 18.75
C LEU A 56 11.47 -11.37 17.53
N GLY A 57 11.67 -12.68 17.61
CA GLY A 57 11.85 -13.50 16.40
C GLY A 57 10.51 -13.89 15.78
N ARG A 58 9.53 -14.18 16.63
CA ARG A 58 8.22 -14.69 16.22
C ARG A 58 7.09 -14.07 17.05
N MET A 59 5.98 -13.77 16.39
CA MET A 59 4.70 -13.49 17.02
C MET A 59 3.67 -14.47 16.49
N ARG A 60 2.90 -15.10 17.38
CA ARG A 60 1.80 -15.99 17.02
C ARG A 60 0.54 -15.54 17.73
N ILE A 61 -0.56 -15.42 16.99
CA ILE A 61 -1.86 -15.05 17.51
C ILE A 61 -2.86 -16.14 17.12
N ASP A 62 -3.56 -16.69 18.11
CA ASP A 62 -4.50 -17.79 17.95
C ASP A 62 -5.65 -17.62 18.94
N ASN A 63 -6.56 -16.70 18.61
CA ASN A 63 -7.79 -16.48 19.38
C ASN A 63 -8.87 -15.88 18.49
N ALA A 64 -10.10 -16.40 18.58
CA ALA A 64 -11.23 -15.81 17.87
C ALA A 64 -11.54 -14.36 18.30
N ASN A 65 -11.23 -13.99 19.54
CA ASN A 65 -11.35 -12.62 20.04
C ASN A 65 -10.13 -11.78 19.64
N ARG A 66 -10.38 -10.51 19.30
CA ARG A 66 -9.33 -9.57 18.88
C ARG A 66 -8.34 -9.29 19.99
N TYR A 67 -7.06 -9.49 19.67
CA TYR A 67 -5.94 -8.83 20.33
C TYR A 67 -5.60 -7.55 19.58
N THR A 68 -5.50 -6.45 20.31
CA THR A 68 -4.98 -5.16 19.82
C THR A 68 -3.69 -4.87 20.56
N ILE A 69 -2.55 -4.82 19.86
CA ILE A 69 -1.28 -4.40 20.45
C ILE A 69 -1.11 -2.92 20.13
N ALA A 70 -1.18 -2.05 21.13
CA ALA A 70 -1.19 -0.59 20.94
C ALA A 70 -0.37 0.11 22.04
N GLY A 71 0.13 1.31 21.79
CA GLY A 71 0.87 2.09 22.77
C GLY A 71 1.96 2.94 22.13
N SER A 72 2.83 3.55 22.94
CA SER A 72 3.91 4.42 22.46
C SER A 72 5.18 3.68 22.04
N GLY A 73 5.26 2.36 22.27
CA GLY A 73 6.40 1.52 21.91
C GLY A 73 6.39 1.05 20.46
N SER A 74 7.28 0.12 20.14
CA SER A 74 7.39 -0.50 18.81
C SER A 74 7.77 -1.98 18.89
N LEU A 75 7.54 -2.72 17.82
CA LEU A 75 7.95 -4.11 17.67
C LEU A 75 9.06 -4.21 16.62
N SER A 76 10.24 -4.68 17.03
CA SER A 76 11.32 -5.05 16.13
C SER A 76 11.34 -6.56 15.93
N PHE A 77 11.42 -6.99 14.67
CA PHE A 77 11.48 -8.41 14.32
C PHE A 77 12.89 -8.79 13.86
N SER A 78 13.51 -9.69 14.62
CA SER A 78 14.82 -10.30 14.36
C SER A 78 14.87 -11.71 14.95
N ASP A 79 15.18 -12.69 14.10
CA ASP A 79 15.25 -14.11 14.42
C ASP A 79 16.58 -14.70 13.92
N PRO A 80 17.33 -15.48 14.72
CA PRO A 80 18.60 -16.07 14.31
C PRO A 80 18.53 -17.00 13.09
N SER A 81 17.34 -17.49 12.75
CA SER A 81 17.11 -18.26 11.51
C SER A 81 17.20 -17.41 10.23
N GLY A 82 17.26 -16.08 10.36
CA GLY A 82 17.30 -15.13 9.24
C GLY A 82 15.93 -14.74 8.69
N THR A 83 14.85 -15.33 9.18
CA THR A 83 13.47 -14.93 8.82
C THR A 83 12.59 -14.85 10.06
N SER A 84 11.99 -13.68 10.31
CA SER A 84 11.01 -13.51 11.37
C SER A 84 9.61 -13.90 10.90
N THR A 85 8.74 -14.29 11.83
CA THR A 85 7.37 -14.73 11.48
C THR A 85 6.32 -14.05 12.34
N LEU A 86 5.30 -13.50 11.69
CA LEU A 86 4.05 -13.09 12.32
C LEU A 86 2.96 -14.04 11.83
N GLU A 87 2.39 -14.82 12.74
CA GLU A 87 1.39 -15.84 12.44
C GLU A 87 0.05 -15.47 13.08
N VAL A 88 -1.02 -15.48 12.29
CA VAL A 88 -2.41 -15.42 12.77
C VAL A 88 -3.12 -16.70 12.35
N LEU A 89 -3.52 -17.49 13.33
CA LEU A 89 -4.18 -18.77 13.10
C LEU A 89 -5.70 -18.72 13.14
N SER A 90 -6.24 -17.83 13.96
CA SER A 90 -7.67 -17.64 14.12
C SER A 90 -7.92 -16.20 14.52
N GLY A 91 -9.07 -15.65 14.12
CA GLY A 91 -9.52 -14.33 14.52
C GLY A 91 -8.98 -13.16 13.68
N ASN A 92 -9.35 -11.96 14.09
CA ASN A 92 -9.04 -10.71 13.40
C ASN A 92 -8.35 -9.76 14.39
N HIS A 93 -7.08 -9.46 14.14
CA HIS A 93 -6.19 -8.82 15.11
C HIS A 93 -5.61 -7.50 14.61
N THR A 94 -5.11 -6.69 15.53
CA THR A 94 -4.53 -5.39 15.21
C THR A 94 -3.19 -5.21 15.90
N VAL A 95 -2.19 -4.79 15.14
CA VAL A 95 -0.90 -4.30 15.63
C VAL A 95 -0.84 -2.80 15.29
N ASP A 96 -1.16 -2.00 16.30
CA ASP A 96 -1.25 -0.54 16.27
C ASP A 96 -0.01 0.12 16.91
N VAL A 97 1.15 -0.45 16.61
CA VAL A 97 2.47 0.09 16.96
C VAL A 97 3.37 0.00 15.73
N PRO A 98 4.43 0.82 15.62
CA PRO A 98 5.39 0.68 14.53
C PRO A 98 6.02 -0.72 14.51
N ILE A 99 6.09 -1.32 13.32
CA ILE A 99 6.75 -2.59 13.09
C ILE A 99 8.05 -2.33 12.33
N ALA A 100 9.18 -2.69 12.93
CA ALA A 100 10.48 -2.66 12.30
C ALA A 100 10.89 -4.08 11.88
N LEU A 101 11.00 -4.32 10.58
CA LEU A 101 11.50 -5.60 10.04
C LEU A 101 12.98 -5.43 9.71
N THR A 102 13.85 -5.99 10.56
CA THR A 102 15.32 -5.87 10.41
C THR A 102 15.94 -6.93 9.51
N GLN A 103 15.11 -7.89 9.07
CA GLN A 103 15.44 -9.02 8.23
C GLN A 103 14.18 -9.47 7.48
N ASN A 104 14.29 -10.53 6.67
CA ASN A 104 13.15 -11.09 5.97
C ASN A 104 12.03 -11.46 6.95
N ALA A 105 10.79 -11.23 6.53
CA ALA A 105 9.62 -11.49 7.36
C ALA A 105 8.56 -12.26 6.60
N THR A 106 7.93 -13.22 7.28
CA THR A 106 6.75 -13.91 6.79
C THR A 106 5.53 -13.54 7.62
N PHE A 107 4.50 -13.02 6.98
CA PHE A 107 3.16 -12.89 7.53
C PHE A 107 2.34 -14.10 7.09
N SER A 108 2.08 -15.03 8.01
CA SER A 108 1.26 -16.22 7.78
C SER A 108 -0.12 -15.99 8.38
N ILE A 109 -1.16 -15.89 7.55
CA ILE A 109 -2.51 -15.56 8.01
C ILE A 109 -3.47 -16.62 7.49
N SER A 110 -4.07 -17.36 8.42
CA SER A 110 -4.96 -18.48 8.10
C SER A 110 -6.28 -18.02 7.47
N ALA A 111 -6.96 -18.95 6.80
CA ALA A 111 -8.25 -18.68 6.18
C ALA A 111 -9.26 -18.11 7.20
N GLY A 112 -10.06 -17.12 6.77
CA GLY A 112 -11.03 -16.44 7.63
C GLY A 112 -10.44 -15.53 8.71
N SER A 113 -9.11 -15.37 8.75
CA SER A 113 -8.39 -14.53 9.71
C SER A 113 -7.80 -13.29 9.05
N SER A 114 -7.51 -12.27 9.87
CA SER A 114 -6.83 -11.06 9.39
C SER A 114 -5.89 -10.45 10.42
N LEU A 115 -4.89 -9.73 9.90
CA LEU A 115 -4.00 -8.87 10.68
C LEU A 115 -4.03 -7.46 10.09
N VAL A 116 -4.39 -6.49 10.91
CA VAL A 116 -4.29 -5.06 10.59
C VAL A 116 -3.00 -4.52 11.18
N THR A 117 -2.15 -3.90 10.36
CA THR A 117 -1.03 -3.08 10.83
C THR A 117 -1.37 -1.62 10.60
N SER A 118 -1.49 -0.82 11.66
CA SER A 118 -1.94 0.57 11.53
C SER A 118 -0.91 1.49 10.86
N ASN A 119 0.37 1.17 11.03
CA ASN A 119 1.50 1.96 10.55
C ASN A 119 1.98 1.51 9.17
N GLN A 120 2.77 2.36 8.50
CA GLN A 120 3.53 1.96 7.31
C GLN A 120 4.51 0.85 7.67
N ILE A 121 4.67 -0.13 6.78
CA ILE A 121 5.75 -1.11 6.86
C ILE A 121 6.85 -0.67 5.89
N SER A 122 8.01 -0.27 6.43
CA SER A 122 9.19 0.14 5.66
C SER A 122 10.39 -0.71 6.04
N THR A 123 11.05 -1.34 5.05
CA THR A 123 12.21 -2.22 5.28
C THR A 123 13.07 -2.37 4.03
N SER A 124 14.35 -2.69 4.20
CA SER A 124 15.23 -3.16 3.13
C SER A 124 15.18 -4.68 2.91
N SER A 125 14.29 -5.39 3.61
CA SER A 125 14.16 -6.85 3.56
C SER A 125 12.97 -7.31 2.70
N ALA A 126 12.91 -8.61 2.44
CA ALA A 126 11.78 -9.22 1.77
C ALA A 126 10.61 -9.47 2.74
N ILE A 127 9.40 -9.19 2.28
CA ILE A 127 8.13 -9.51 2.95
C ILE A 127 7.46 -10.62 2.16
N THR A 128 7.10 -11.70 2.85
CA THR A 128 6.32 -12.79 2.26
C THR A 128 4.98 -12.91 2.98
N LYS A 129 3.88 -12.89 2.21
CA LYS A 129 2.53 -13.15 2.71
C LYS A 129 2.10 -14.57 2.32
N THR A 130 1.76 -15.39 3.30
CA THR A 130 1.27 -16.77 3.15
C THR A 130 -0.07 -16.96 3.87
N GLY A 131 -0.70 -18.11 3.64
CA GLY A 131 -2.04 -18.44 4.13
C GLY A 131 -3.15 -17.64 3.45
N SER A 132 -4.36 -18.18 3.41
CA SER A 132 -5.47 -17.63 2.62
C SER A 132 -6.15 -16.40 3.22
N GLY A 133 -5.77 -15.96 4.43
CA GLY A 133 -6.34 -14.78 5.08
C GLY A 133 -5.75 -13.45 4.59
N THR A 134 -6.11 -12.37 5.28
CA THR A 134 -5.81 -10.99 4.84
C THR A 134 -4.78 -10.30 5.73
N LEU A 135 -3.74 -9.74 5.11
CA LEU A 135 -2.86 -8.76 5.73
C LEU A 135 -3.30 -7.37 5.28
N ASP A 136 -3.85 -6.58 6.20
CA ASP A 136 -4.32 -5.21 5.97
C ASP A 136 -3.27 -4.22 6.47
N VAL A 137 -2.79 -3.35 5.57
CA VAL A 137 -1.66 -2.45 5.80
C VAL A 137 -2.00 -1.03 5.39
N ARG A 138 -1.26 -0.06 5.94
CA ARG A 138 -1.32 1.32 5.44
C ARG A 138 -0.68 1.44 4.06
N ASN A 139 0.55 0.93 3.92
CA ASN A 139 1.31 0.77 2.69
C ASN A 139 2.60 -0.01 2.98
N ILE A 140 3.23 -0.51 1.92
CA ILE A 140 4.48 -1.29 2.00
C ILE A 140 5.58 -0.60 1.21
N ARG A 141 6.74 -0.40 1.85
CA ARG A 141 7.98 0.05 1.23
C ARG A 141 9.08 -0.97 1.52
N ALA A 142 9.36 -1.88 0.60
CA ALA A 142 10.18 -3.06 0.86
C ALA A 142 11.17 -3.36 -0.27
N ALA A 143 12.20 -4.18 -0.01
CA ALA A 143 13.02 -4.72 -1.11
C ALA A 143 12.18 -5.67 -1.98
N SER A 144 11.35 -6.51 -1.37
CA SER A 144 10.48 -7.42 -2.10
C SER A 144 9.16 -7.62 -1.36
N LEU A 145 8.07 -7.73 -2.12
CA LEU A 145 6.78 -8.19 -1.64
C LEU A 145 6.37 -9.45 -2.44
N ASN A 146 6.32 -10.58 -1.74
CA ASN A 146 5.90 -11.87 -2.29
C ASN A 146 4.55 -12.27 -1.68
N VAL A 147 3.46 -12.14 -2.43
CA VAL A 147 2.13 -12.60 -2.01
C VAL A 147 1.91 -14.02 -2.52
N SER A 148 2.21 -15.01 -1.68
CA SER A 148 2.13 -16.43 -2.04
C SER A 148 0.71 -17.01 -1.89
N ALA A 149 -0.10 -16.44 -1.00
CA ALA A 149 -1.50 -16.83 -0.79
C ALA A 149 -2.30 -15.72 -0.08
N GLY A 150 -3.63 -15.75 -0.27
CA GLY A 150 -4.56 -14.80 0.34
C GLY A 150 -4.38 -13.39 -0.20
N THR A 151 -4.68 -12.39 0.64
CA THR A 151 -4.69 -10.99 0.22
C THR A 151 -3.75 -10.15 1.07
N VAL A 152 -2.97 -9.27 0.42
CA VAL A 152 -2.47 -8.04 1.02
C VAL A 152 -3.40 -6.92 0.59
N SER A 153 -4.01 -6.23 1.54
CA SER A 153 -4.94 -5.11 1.30
C SER A 153 -4.28 -3.81 1.76
N VAL A 154 -4.13 -2.85 0.86
CA VAL A 154 -3.71 -1.48 1.19
C VAL A 154 -4.96 -0.67 1.49
N ARG A 155 -5.06 -0.16 2.72
CA ARG A 155 -6.22 0.64 3.14
C ARG A 155 -6.33 1.93 2.34
N THR A 156 -7.57 2.42 2.22
CA THR A 156 -7.88 3.69 1.55
C THR A 156 -6.97 4.82 2.05
N ASN A 157 -6.17 5.36 1.13
CA ASN A 157 -5.27 6.48 1.35
C ASN A 157 -4.70 6.95 0.01
N GLY A 158 -5.58 7.27 -0.98
CA GLY A 158 -5.22 7.72 -2.33
C GLY A 158 -4.42 9.03 -2.45
N ASN A 159 -3.59 9.34 -1.46
CA ASN A 159 -2.63 10.43 -1.34
C ASN A 159 -1.19 9.87 -1.48
N ASP A 160 -0.21 10.74 -1.70
CA ASP A 160 1.22 10.38 -1.88
C ASP A 160 1.78 9.50 -0.73
N THR A 161 1.25 9.69 0.48
CA THR A 161 1.68 8.90 1.64
C THR A 161 1.20 7.45 1.63
N GLY A 162 0.16 7.14 0.84
CA GLY A 162 -0.41 5.81 0.65
C GLY A 162 0.32 4.98 -0.40
N THR A 163 1.12 5.61 -1.25
CA THR A 163 1.86 4.92 -2.31
C THR A 163 2.82 3.87 -1.72
N SER A 164 2.71 2.65 -2.25
CA SER A 164 3.61 1.54 -1.94
C SER A 164 4.79 1.53 -2.91
N LYS A 165 5.98 1.11 -2.47
CA LYS A 165 7.18 1.01 -3.32
C LYS A 165 7.96 -0.26 -3.02
N VAL A 166 8.14 -1.12 -4.01
CA VAL A 166 8.90 -2.37 -3.86
C VAL A 166 9.93 -2.50 -4.97
N GLN A 167 11.08 -3.15 -4.73
CA GLN A 167 12.04 -3.45 -5.81
C GLN A 167 11.66 -4.72 -6.59
N SER A 168 10.93 -5.63 -5.95
CA SER A 168 10.39 -6.82 -6.61
C SER A 168 8.99 -7.10 -6.10
N LEU A 169 8.07 -7.37 -7.04
CA LEU A 169 6.71 -7.80 -6.75
C LEU A 169 6.50 -9.20 -7.33
N ALA A 170 6.01 -10.12 -6.51
CA ALA A 170 5.51 -11.41 -6.98
C ALA A 170 4.15 -11.68 -6.33
N ILE A 171 3.16 -12.04 -7.13
CA ILE A 171 1.82 -12.41 -6.69
C ILE A 171 1.50 -13.78 -7.30
N ALA A 172 1.22 -14.77 -6.46
CA ALA A 172 0.83 -16.10 -6.91
C ALA A 172 -0.57 -16.08 -7.57
N ALA A 173 -0.85 -17.05 -8.43
CA ALA A 173 -2.05 -17.06 -9.27
C ALA A 173 -3.40 -16.95 -8.52
N ALA A 174 -3.47 -17.40 -7.26
CA ALA A 174 -4.66 -17.34 -6.41
C ALA A 174 -4.55 -16.30 -5.28
N ALA A 175 -3.55 -15.41 -5.34
CA ALA A 175 -3.30 -14.40 -4.33
C ALA A 175 -3.56 -13.00 -4.90
N SER A 176 -3.78 -12.04 -4.00
CA SER A 176 -4.08 -10.66 -4.40
C SER A 176 -3.25 -9.63 -3.65
N LEU A 177 -2.81 -8.61 -4.37
CA LEU A 177 -2.50 -7.30 -3.80
C LEU A 177 -3.66 -6.37 -4.18
N ASP A 178 -4.47 -6.00 -3.21
CA ASP A 178 -5.54 -5.01 -3.39
C ASP A 178 -5.02 -3.63 -3.03
N LEU A 179 -4.90 -2.76 -4.02
CA LEU A 179 -4.44 -1.39 -3.83
C LEU A 179 -5.54 -0.45 -3.33
N ASN A 180 -6.80 -0.87 -3.31
CA ASN A 180 -7.93 0.03 -3.07
C ASN A 180 -7.82 1.26 -4.01
N ASP A 181 -7.71 2.47 -3.48
CA ASP A 181 -7.52 3.73 -4.22
C ASP A 181 -6.06 4.23 -4.22
N ASN A 182 -5.10 3.38 -3.87
CA ASN A 182 -3.68 3.72 -3.74
C ASN A 182 -2.86 3.37 -4.99
N ASP A 183 -1.64 3.91 -5.00
CA ASP A 183 -0.68 3.77 -6.08
C ASP A 183 0.50 2.86 -5.69
N LEU A 184 1.20 2.33 -6.70
CA LEU A 184 2.31 1.39 -6.50
C LEU A 184 3.47 1.69 -7.48
N ILE A 185 4.69 1.67 -6.94
CA ILE A 185 5.93 1.65 -7.73
C ILE A 185 6.59 0.29 -7.58
N THR A 186 6.85 -0.40 -8.69
CA THR A 186 7.80 -1.53 -8.73
C THR A 186 9.09 -1.06 -9.38
N ALA A 187 10.15 -0.93 -8.59
CA ALA A 187 11.42 -0.40 -9.08
C ALA A 187 12.15 -1.45 -9.93
N ASN A 188 12.66 -1.05 -11.11
CA ASN A 188 13.18 -2.00 -12.11
C ASN A 188 12.16 -3.10 -12.45
N GLY A 189 10.88 -2.74 -12.52
CA GLY A 189 9.77 -3.68 -12.68
C GLY A 189 9.67 -4.27 -14.09
N ASN A 190 9.03 -5.43 -14.19
CA ASN A 190 8.64 -5.99 -15.48
C ASN A 190 7.23 -5.51 -15.83
N TYR A 191 7.14 -4.56 -16.78
CA TYR A 191 5.88 -3.96 -17.21
C TYR A 191 4.84 -5.02 -17.60
N ASN A 192 5.21 -5.98 -18.45
CA ASN A 192 4.31 -7.03 -18.92
C ASN A 192 3.80 -7.93 -17.79
N ALA A 193 4.63 -8.20 -16.78
CA ALA A 193 4.22 -8.98 -15.62
C ALA A 193 3.20 -8.20 -14.76
N VAL A 194 3.43 -6.91 -14.54
CA VAL A 194 2.53 -6.03 -13.78
C VAL A 194 1.19 -5.86 -14.50
N THR A 195 1.19 -5.54 -15.79
CA THR A 195 -0.05 -5.38 -16.57
C THR A 195 -0.81 -6.68 -16.71
N SER A 196 -0.13 -7.83 -16.82
CA SER A 196 -0.80 -9.14 -16.79
C SER A 196 -1.54 -9.38 -15.46
N LEU A 197 -0.93 -9.01 -14.32
CA LEU A 197 -1.57 -9.11 -13.01
C LEU A 197 -2.80 -8.19 -12.89
N ILE A 198 -2.72 -6.98 -13.44
CA ILE A 198 -3.86 -6.03 -13.49
C ILE A 198 -4.97 -6.59 -14.38
N ARG A 199 -4.64 -7.03 -15.60
CA ARG A 199 -5.60 -7.57 -16.56
C ARG A 199 -6.37 -8.76 -16.01
N THR A 200 -5.66 -9.71 -15.40
CA THR A 200 -6.30 -10.87 -14.76
C THR A 200 -7.27 -10.41 -13.69
N ALA A 201 -6.84 -9.56 -12.75
CA ALA A 201 -7.69 -9.05 -11.67
C ALA A 201 -8.90 -8.26 -12.18
N ARG A 202 -8.69 -7.39 -13.18
CA ARG A 202 -9.69 -6.50 -13.79
C ARG A 202 -10.84 -7.30 -14.40
N ASN A 203 -10.58 -8.40 -15.11
CA ASN A 203 -11.59 -9.31 -15.68
C ASN A 203 -12.78 -8.56 -16.34
N GLY A 204 -12.50 -7.77 -17.39
CA GLY A 204 -13.51 -6.98 -18.09
C GLY A 204 -14.13 -5.84 -17.26
N GLY A 205 -13.48 -5.42 -16.18
CA GLY A 205 -13.95 -4.35 -15.28
C GLY A 205 -14.76 -4.83 -14.08
N LEU A 206 -14.91 -6.14 -13.90
CA LEU A 206 -15.56 -6.72 -12.74
C LEU A 206 -14.68 -6.71 -11.48
N TRP A 207 -13.34 -6.66 -11.64
CA TRP A 207 -12.37 -6.62 -10.53
C TRP A 207 -12.55 -7.76 -9.51
N ASN A 208 -12.86 -8.96 -9.98
CA ASN A 208 -13.26 -10.10 -9.16
C ASN A 208 -12.33 -11.31 -9.24
N GLN A 209 -11.15 -11.15 -9.85
CA GLN A 209 -10.12 -12.20 -9.93
C GLN A 209 -8.91 -11.85 -9.07
N ALA A 210 -8.08 -12.86 -8.80
CA ALA A 210 -6.79 -12.70 -8.15
C ALA A 210 -5.79 -11.90 -9.02
N GLY A 211 -4.76 -11.33 -8.41
CA GLY A 211 -3.75 -10.51 -9.08
C GLY A 211 -3.52 -9.15 -8.42
N LEU A 212 -3.17 -8.15 -9.23
CA LEU A 212 -3.05 -6.76 -8.78
C LEU A 212 -4.40 -6.08 -8.95
N THR A 213 -5.19 -6.04 -7.87
CA THR A 213 -6.60 -5.63 -7.90
C THR A 213 -6.84 -4.28 -7.24
N SER A 214 -8.05 -3.75 -7.41
CA SER A 214 -8.53 -2.53 -6.74
C SER A 214 -9.99 -2.70 -6.34
N SER A 215 -10.25 -2.81 -5.04
CA SER A 215 -11.62 -2.76 -4.53
C SER A 215 -12.30 -1.42 -4.77
N ALA A 216 -11.53 -0.32 -4.89
CA ALA A 216 -12.10 1.00 -5.20
C ALA A 216 -12.61 1.05 -6.65
N ALA A 217 -11.85 0.53 -7.60
CA ALA A 217 -12.29 0.40 -9.00
C ALA A 217 -13.47 -0.58 -9.12
N ALA A 218 -13.43 -1.70 -8.39
CA ALA A 218 -14.53 -2.66 -8.31
C ALA A 218 -15.85 -2.00 -7.85
N ASN A 219 -15.77 -1.03 -6.94
CA ASN A 219 -16.93 -0.33 -6.38
C ASN A 219 -17.23 1.01 -7.04
N ALA A 220 -16.41 1.46 -8.01
CA ALA A 220 -16.63 2.73 -8.70
C ALA A 220 -18.00 2.74 -9.40
N ASN A 221 -18.72 3.85 -9.23
CA ASN A 221 -19.98 4.14 -9.91
C ASN A 221 -19.99 5.62 -10.31
N PRO A 222 -19.88 5.95 -11.61
CA PRO A 222 -19.84 5.04 -12.75
C PRO A 222 -18.53 4.21 -12.83
N LYS A 223 -18.51 3.19 -13.70
CA LYS A 223 -17.36 2.26 -13.89
C LYS A 223 -16.20 2.89 -14.66
N ASN A 224 -15.82 4.11 -14.31
CA ASN A 224 -14.83 4.91 -15.02
C ASN A 224 -13.41 4.88 -14.43
N ARG A 225 -13.20 4.18 -13.31
CA ARG A 225 -11.89 4.11 -12.63
C ARG A 225 -11.27 2.71 -12.70
N THR A 226 -9.94 2.67 -12.62
CA THR A 226 -9.12 1.48 -12.88
C THR A 226 -7.72 1.62 -12.28
N LEU A 227 -6.87 0.63 -12.54
CA LEU A 227 -5.42 0.73 -12.37
C LEU A 227 -4.75 0.92 -13.74
N GLY A 228 -4.22 2.11 -13.98
CA GLY A 228 -3.34 2.41 -15.12
C GLY A 228 -1.90 2.01 -14.80
N ALA A 229 -1.10 1.69 -15.81
CA ALA A 229 0.31 1.34 -15.63
C ALA A 229 1.19 1.99 -16.71
N LEU A 230 2.19 2.75 -16.27
CA LEU A 230 3.22 3.35 -17.12
C LEU A 230 4.59 2.83 -16.71
N THR A 231 5.49 2.66 -17.68
CA THR A 231 6.92 2.65 -17.38
C THR A 231 7.38 4.03 -16.95
N GLY A 232 8.50 4.11 -16.21
CA GLY A 232 9.09 5.39 -15.84
C GLY A 232 9.47 6.24 -17.06
N ALA A 233 9.91 5.58 -18.15
CA ALA A 233 10.24 6.25 -19.40
C ALA A 233 9.00 6.92 -20.05
N GLU A 234 7.86 6.22 -20.07
CA GLU A 234 6.59 6.78 -20.57
C GLU A 234 6.12 7.92 -19.68
N PHE A 235 6.20 7.76 -18.36
CA PHE A 235 5.83 8.82 -17.42
C PHE A 235 6.71 10.07 -17.60
N HIS A 236 8.03 9.93 -17.76
CA HIS A 236 8.91 11.05 -18.06
C HIS A 236 8.65 11.66 -19.44
N THR A 237 8.23 10.86 -20.43
CA THR A 237 7.82 11.38 -21.74
C THR A 237 6.59 12.25 -21.63
N ALA A 238 5.65 11.86 -20.76
CA ALA A 238 4.39 12.56 -20.56
C ALA A 238 4.52 13.80 -19.66
N GLN A 239 5.25 13.67 -18.55
CA GLN A 239 5.31 14.68 -17.47
C GLN A 239 6.64 15.46 -17.42
N GLY A 240 7.62 15.05 -18.22
CA GLY A 240 8.97 15.62 -18.25
C GLY A 240 9.99 14.83 -17.41
N ALA A 241 11.26 14.93 -17.79
CA ALA A 241 12.35 14.12 -17.23
C ALA A 241 12.66 14.35 -15.73
N ALA A 242 12.11 15.40 -15.13
CA ALA A 242 12.27 15.69 -13.70
C ALA A 242 11.00 15.42 -12.88
N ALA A 243 9.95 14.87 -13.51
CA ALA A 243 8.71 14.57 -12.83
C ALA A 243 8.93 13.54 -11.71
N SER A 244 8.19 13.72 -10.62
CA SER A 244 8.13 12.74 -9.54
C SER A 244 6.74 12.10 -9.54
N PHE A 245 6.69 10.82 -9.19
CA PHE A 245 5.44 10.09 -9.00
C PHE A 245 5.17 10.00 -7.50
N ASP A 246 4.15 10.70 -7.02
CA ASP A 246 3.74 10.70 -5.61
C ASP A 246 4.87 11.10 -4.64
N GLY A 247 5.70 12.06 -5.07
CA GLY A 247 6.86 12.52 -4.33
C GLY A 247 8.07 11.58 -4.39
N PHE A 248 8.01 10.48 -5.15
CA PHE A 248 9.16 9.63 -5.41
C PHE A 248 9.87 10.01 -6.70
N THR A 249 11.20 10.00 -6.67
CA THR A 249 12.00 9.93 -7.89
C THR A 249 11.69 8.62 -8.63
N VAL A 250 11.49 8.75 -9.94
CA VAL A 250 11.20 7.68 -10.88
C VAL A 250 12.44 7.41 -11.71
N ALA A 251 12.79 6.15 -11.89
CA ALA A 251 13.74 5.73 -12.91
C ALA A 251 13.00 5.22 -14.15
N ASP A 252 13.60 5.32 -15.33
CA ASP A 252 12.97 4.84 -16.58
C ASP A 252 12.60 3.35 -16.54
N SER A 253 13.33 2.56 -15.76
CA SER A 253 13.09 1.14 -15.53
C SER A 253 12.00 0.82 -14.51
N ASP A 254 11.46 1.82 -13.80
CA ASP A 254 10.36 1.61 -12.87
C ASP A 254 9.06 1.32 -13.63
N VAL A 255 8.13 0.60 -12.97
CA VAL A 255 6.74 0.52 -13.41
C VAL A 255 5.88 1.19 -12.34
N LEU A 256 5.06 2.12 -12.79
CA LEU A 256 4.18 2.98 -11.99
C LEU A 256 2.75 2.53 -12.23
N VAL A 257 2.07 2.10 -11.17
CA VAL A 257 0.65 1.73 -11.21
C VAL A 257 -0.13 2.78 -10.44
N LYS A 258 -1.16 3.32 -11.07
CA LYS A 258 -1.98 4.39 -10.51
C LYS A 258 -3.45 4.04 -10.51
N TYR A 259 -4.13 4.29 -9.40
CA TYR A 259 -5.58 4.36 -9.38
C TYR A 259 -6.04 5.64 -10.09
N THR A 260 -6.60 5.49 -11.29
CA THR A 260 -6.97 6.63 -12.15
C THR A 260 -8.19 6.33 -13.02
N TYR A 261 -8.58 7.26 -13.89
CA TYR A 261 -9.61 7.09 -14.91
C TYR A 261 -9.12 6.19 -16.06
N TYR A 262 -10.02 5.44 -16.69
CA TYR A 262 -9.71 4.91 -18.02
C TYR A 262 -9.39 6.08 -18.95
N GLY A 263 -8.27 6.02 -19.66
CA GLY A 263 -7.88 7.12 -20.53
C GLY A 263 -6.86 8.09 -19.98
N ASP A 264 -6.59 8.14 -18.67
CA ASP A 264 -5.56 9.04 -18.13
C ASP A 264 -4.16 8.49 -18.46
N THR A 265 -3.69 8.81 -19.67
CA THR A 265 -2.47 8.24 -20.29
C THR A 265 -1.19 8.85 -19.73
N ASP A 266 -1.28 9.98 -19.03
CA ASP A 266 -0.12 10.66 -18.47
C ASP A 266 -0.15 10.79 -16.94
N PHE A 267 -1.18 10.26 -16.28
CA PHE A 267 -1.37 10.28 -14.83
C PHE A 267 -1.55 11.69 -14.25
N ASN A 268 -2.09 12.62 -15.03
CA ASN A 268 -2.43 13.96 -14.55
C ASN A 268 -3.73 13.99 -13.72
N GLY A 269 -4.51 12.90 -13.73
CA GLY A 269 -5.75 12.73 -12.97
C GLY A 269 -7.01 13.19 -13.71
N LEU A 270 -6.90 13.53 -14.99
CA LEU A 270 -8.00 13.89 -15.88
C LEU A 270 -7.97 13.02 -17.13
N VAL A 271 -9.10 12.98 -17.82
CA VAL A 271 -9.16 12.54 -19.22
C VAL A 271 -9.44 13.77 -20.06
N ASP A 272 -8.54 14.13 -20.95
CA ASP A 272 -8.68 15.31 -21.79
C ASP A 272 -8.14 15.12 -23.23
N PHE A 273 -7.95 16.23 -23.95
CA PHE A 273 -7.52 16.20 -25.34
C PHE A 273 -6.17 15.51 -25.53
N ASP A 274 -5.24 15.67 -24.59
CA ASP A 274 -3.91 15.08 -24.71
C ASP A 274 -4.01 13.55 -24.69
N ASP A 275 -4.89 12.99 -23.87
CA ASP A 275 -5.18 11.56 -23.81
C ASP A 275 -5.78 11.02 -25.11
N TYR A 276 -6.79 11.70 -25.66
CA TYR A 276 -7.39 11.34 -26.94
C TYR A 276 -6.36 11.34 -28.07
N SER A 277 -5.46 12.34 -28.07
CA SER A 277 -4.39 12.42 -29.06
C SER A 277 -3.43 11.21 -29.00
N ARG A 278 -3.21 10.65 -27.80
CA ARG A 278 -2.33 9.49 -27.60
C ARG A 278 -2.98 8.18 -28.04
N ILE A 279 -4.26 7.94 -27.72
CA ILE A 279 -4.97 6.75 -28.23
C ILE A 279 -5.11 6.79 -29.75
N ASP A 280 -5.42 7.95 -30.35
CA ASP A 280 -5.47 8.11 -31.81
C ASP A 280 -4.12 7.82 -32.46
N ALA A 281 -3.03 8.31 -31.87
CA ALA A 281 -1.68 8.00 -32.33
C ALA A 281 -1.35 6.51 -32.16
N GLY A 282 -1.77 5.90 -31.05
CA GLY A 282 -1.58 4.48 -30.79
C GLY A 282 -2.28 3.59 -31.81
N PHE A 283 -3.56 3.85 -32.07
CA PHE A 283 -4.37 3.17 -33.08
C PHE A 283 -3.75 3.29 -34.48
N ASN A 284 -3.47 4.53 -34.92
CA ASN A 284 -2.95 4.80 -36.27
C ASN A 284 -1.54 4.22 -36.52
N ASN A 285 -0.78 3.95 -35.46
CA ASN A 285 0.57 3.39 -35.55
C ASN A 285 0.67 1.94 -35.04
N ASN A 286 -0.47 1.27 -34.79
CA ASN A 286 -0.53 -0.10 -34.28
C ASN A 286 0.33 -0.32 -33.02
N ARG A 287 0.30 0.65 -32.08
CA ARG A 287 0.97 0.53 -30.78
C ARG A 287 0.03 -0.12 -29.76
N THR A 288 0.58 -0.47 -28.61
CA THR A 288 -0.11 -1.09 -27.46
C THR A 288 0.47 -0.49 -26.17
N GLY A 289 -0.08 -0.89 -25.02
CA GLY A 289 0.24 -0.36 -23.70
C GLY A 289 -0.59 0.87 -23.36
N TRP A 290 -0.75 1.10 -22.05
CA TRP A 290 -1.60 2.14 -21.49
C TRP A 290 -1.31 3.53 -22.07
N PHE A 291 -0.02 3.89 -22.19
CA PHE A 291 0.42 5.18 -22.74
C PHE A 291 -0.08 5.44 -24.17
N ASN A 292 -0.31 4.38 -24.93
CA ASN A 292 -0.75 4.44 -26.32
C ASN A 292 -2.25 4.14 -26.48
N GLY A 293 -3.00 3.93 -25.39
CA GLY A 293 -4.44 3.75 -25.45
C GLY A 293 -4.98 2.33 -25.29
N ASP A 294 -4.16 1.34 -24.96
CA ASP A 294 -4.63 -0.03 -24.63
C ASP A 294 -5.01 -0.06 -23.14
N PHE A 295 -6.27 0.28 -22.86
CA PHE A 295 -6.79 0.54 -21.51
C PHE A 295 -7.38 -0.70 -20.83
N ASP A 296 -7.57 -1.80 -21.57
CA ASP A 296 -7.94 -3.10 -21.02
C ASP A 296 -6.79 -4.12 -20.96
N TYR A 297 -5.61 -3.77 -21.48
CA TYR A 297 -4.38 -4.56 -21.56
C TYR A 297 -4.50 -5.82 -22.43
N ASN A 298 -5.39 -5.82 -23.42
CA ASN A 298 -5.56 -6.97 -24.31
C ASN A 298 -4.47 -7.08 -25.40
N GLY A 299 -3.62 -6.06 -25.55
CA GLY A 299 -2.49 -6.04 -26.48
C GLY A 299 -2.78 -5.33 -27.81
N VAL A 300 -3.97 -4.73 -27.95
CA VAL A 300 -4.42 -4.02 -29.15
C VAL A 300 -5.13 -2.74 -28.70
N VAL A 301 -5.00 -1.66 -29.49
CA VAL A 301 -5.84 -0.47 -29.35
C VAL A 301 -6.99 -0.60 -30.33
N ASP A 302 -8.23 -0.70 -29.82
CA ASP A 302 -9.41 -0.83 -30.67
C ASP A 302 -10.66 -0.14 -30.10
N PHE A 303 -11.83 -0.48 -30.63
CA PHE A 303 -13.10 0.13 -30.25
C PHE A 303 -13.42 -0.03 -28.75
N ASP A 304 -13.01 -1.13 -28.13
CA ASP A 304 -13.29 -1.36 -26.71
C ASP A 304 -12.52 -0.36 -25.83
N ASP A 305 -11.30 0.03 -26.23
CA ASP A 305 -10.53 1.08 -25.56
C ASP A 305 -11.15 2.47 -25.71
N TYR A 306 -11.60 2.81 -26.93
CA TYR A 306 -12.34 4.05 -27.17
C TYR A 306 -13.59 4.13 -26.30
N SER A 307 -14.32 3.01 -26.15
CA SER A 307 -15.49 2.97 -25.25
C SER A 307 -15.12 3.21 -23.78
N LEU A 308 -13.93 2.79 -23.33
CA LEU A 308 -13.48 3.00 -21.95
C LEU A 308 -13.12 4.47 -21.68
N ILE A 309 -12.32 5.09 -22.56
CA ILE A 309 -11.95 6.51 -22.44
C ILE A 309 -13.16 7.42 -22.61
N ASP A 310 -14.07 7.13 -23.56
CA ASP A 310 -15.29 7.92 -23.76
C ASP A 310 -16.22 7.85 -22.54
N GLN A 311 -16.37 6.66 -21.95
CA GLN A 311 -17.16 6.53 -20.71
C GLN A 311 -16.53 7.37 -19.60
N ALA A 312 -15.21 7.29 -19.43
CA ALA A 312 -14.52 8.05 -18.39
C ALA A 312 -14.59 9.56 -18.64
N PHE A 313 -14.34 10.02 -19.86
CA PHE A 313 -14.42 11.44 -20.22
C PHE A 313 -15.81 12.04 -19.93
N ASN A 314 -16.87 11.32 -20.32
CA ASN A 314 -18.24 11.78 -20.15
C ASN A 314 -18.73 11.75 -18.69
N THR A 315 -18.04 11.01 -17.81
CA THR A 315 -18.50 10.75 -16.44
C THR A 315 -17.49 11.10 -15.34
N GLN A 316 -16.31 11.59 -15.70
CA GLN A 316 -15.34 12.10 -14.73
C GLN A 316 -15.95 13.26 -13.94
N SER A 317 -15.66 13.31 -12.65
CA SER A 317 -16.28 14.25 -11.72
C SER A 317 -15.29 15.28 -11.21
N GLY A 318 -14.38 15.72 -12.08
CA GLY A 318 -13.21 16.54 -11.77
C GLY A 318 -11.91 15.73 -11.74
N THR A 319 -10.83 16.41 -11.39
CA THR A 319 -9.48 15.83 -11.34
C THR A 319 -9.35 14.84 -10.18
N LEU A 320 -9.00 13.59 -10.49
CA LEU A 320 -8.40 12.69 -9.50
C LEU A 320 -7.03 13.23 -9.08
N ARG A 321 -6.47 12.72 -7.99
CA ARG A 321 -5.15 13.18 -7.55
C ARG A 321 -4.11 12.89 -8.63
N SER A 322 -3.54 13.94 -9.20
CA SER A 322 -2.40 13.87 -10.12
C SER A 322 -1.23 13.13 -9.47
N ALA A 323 -0.50 12.33 -10.26
CA ALA A 323 0.75 11.72 -9.80
C ALA A 323 1.88 12.74 -9.59
N ILE A 324 1.72 13.96 -10.11
CA ILE A 324 2.72 15.02 -10.03
C ILE A 324 2.66 15.63 -8.63
N ALA A 325 3.74 15.52 -7.87
CA ALA A 325 3.88 16.31 -6.66
C ALA A 325 4.05 17.79 -7.06
N VAL A 326 3.03 18.62 -6.81
CA VAL A 326 3.19 20.08 -6.87
C VAL A 326 4.15 20.46 -5.74
N PRO A 327 5.31 21.08 -6.01
CA PRO A 327 6.12 21.64 -4.95
C PRO A 327 5.25 22.64 -4.19
N GLU A 328 4.99 22.42 -2.90
CA GLU A 328 4.16 23.34 -2.13
C GLU A 328 4.65 24.77 -2.36
N PRO A 329 3.77 25.73 -2.73
CA PRO A 329 4.19 27.11 -2.79
C PRO A 329 4.61 27.49 -1.39
N ARG A 330 5.92 27.73 -1.20
CA ARG A 330 6.43 28.41 -0.02
C ARG A 330 5.78 29.79 -0.02
N LEU A 331 4.64 29.92 0.66
CA LEU A 331 4.06 31.21 1.01
C LEU A 331 5.04 31.87 1.98
N MET A 332 6.07 32.50 1.44
CA MET A 332 6.84 33.51 2.14
C MET A 332 5.86 34.64 2.45
N LEU A 333 5.38 34.66 3.69
CA LEU A 333 4.58 35.72 4.24
C LEU A 333 5.43 36.99 4.31
N ALA A 334 5.54 37.73 3.19
CA ALA A 334 6.10 39.07 3.18
C ALA A 334 5.07 40.01 3.82
N VAL A 335 5.16 40.19 5.14
CA VAL A 335 4.41 41.23 5.86
C VAL A 335 4.94 42.59 5.42
N LEU A 336 4.21 43.24 4.50
CA LEU A 336 4.42 44.63 4.15
C LEU A 336 3.86 45.50 5.30
N VAL A 337 4.73 45.94 6.22
CA VAL A 337 4.35 46.93 7.24
C VAL A 337 4.21 48.30 6.55
N LEU A 338 2.98 48.67 6.22
CA LEU A 338 2.66 50.03 5.79
C LEU A 338 2.57 50.93 7.04
N ALA A 339 3.61 51.74 7.29
CA ALA A 339 3.59 52.74 8.35
C ALA A 339 2.61 53.88 8.01
N PRO A 340 1.72 54.32 8.93
CA PRO A 340 0.84 55.46 8.68
C PRO A 340 1.59 56.78 8.85
N LEU A 341 1.71 57.54 7.75
CA LEU A 341 2.15 58.94 7.76
C LEU A 341 1.10 59.81 8.46
N ILE A 342 1.37 60.17 9.71
CA ILE A 342 0.66 61.19 10.48
C ILE A 342 0.86 62.54 9.79
N ARG A 343 -0.13 63.00 9.01
CA ARG A 343 -0.20 64.39 8.55
C ARG A 343 -1.05 65.19 9.55
N ARG A 344 -0.38 65.82 10.52
CA ARG A 344 -0.96 66.88 11.37
C ARG A 344 -1.51 68.00 10.47
N ARG A 345 -2.84 68.12 10.34
CA ARG A 345 -3.48 69.38 9.94
C ARG A 345 -3.65 70.24 11.19
N ARG A 346 -2.97 71.39 11.23
CA ARG A 346 -3.27 72.48 12.16
C ARG A 346 -4.65 73.07 11.80
N ARG A 347 -5.49 73.28 12.81
CA ARG A 347 -6.77 74.02 12.73
C ARG A 347 -6.49 75.53 12.63
N LEU A 348 -7.39 76.24 11.94
CA LEU A 348 -7.91 77.52 12.45
C LEU A 348 -9.08 77.18 13.36
#